data_AF-A0A518G2T1-F1
#
_entry.id   AF-A0A518G2T1-F1
#
_cell.length_a   1.000
_cell.length_b   1.000
_cell.length_c   1.000
_cell.angle_alpha   90.00
_cell.angle_beta   90.00
_cell.angle_gamma   90.00
#
_symmetry.space_group_name_H-M   'P 1'
#
loop_
_entity.id
_entity.type
_entity.pdbx_description
1 polymer ?
#
loop_
_entity_poly.entity_id
_entity_poly.type
_entity_poly.pdbx_seq_one_letter_code
_entity_poly.pdbx_strand_id
1 'polypeptide(L)'
;MFFATKTPSDLKPKTSGSKVSATGGTITTFGGYKIHTFTTSGSFEVSAGGNIEFLVVGGGGGGGGRQSGVGAGGGGAGGLLAGTATVETGSLAITVGAGGNAGNTGVPPGNGGNSVIAGIAIAVGGGGGGQYGTSVGGNNGAGNDGGSGGGGTWGAPPIGTRGEGTGAQGNAGGAGQITTPNVAGGGGGAGAAGADGAAGSAGGAGLQSSITGTPTYYAGGGGGAAQTGNPGGAGGAGGGGQGGGTITRTVGVPNTGGGGGGAASFASGAGGGSGIVIIRYLE
;
A
#
# COMPACT_ATOMS: atom_id res chain seq x y z
N MET A 1 -28.43 -14.39 -70.15
CA MET A 1 -28.72 -15.21 -68.96
C MET A 1 -27.90 -14.68 -67.79
N PHE A 2 -28.61 -14.27 -66.72
CA PHE A 2 -28.24 -14.26 -65.28
C PHE A 2 -27.06 -13.42 -64.71
N PHE A 3 -27.47 -12.29 -64.10
CA PHE A 3 -27.12 -11.65 -62.81
C PHE A 3 -25.81 -11.99 -62.07
N ALA A 4 -25.07 -10.96 -61.61
CA ALA A 4 -25.25 -10.35 -60.27
C ALA A 4 -24.09 -9.41 -59.89
N THR A 5 -24.42 -8.19 -59.45
CA THR A 5 -23.55 -7.24 -58.75
C THR A 5 -23.12 -7.80 -57.39
N LYS A 6 -21.83 -7.73 -57.02
CA LYS A 6 -21.37 -8.01 -55.64
C LYS A 6 -20.84 -6.72 -55.01
N THR A 7 -21.53 -6.25 -53.97
CA THR A 7 -21.18 -5.11 -53.13
C THR A 7 -19.96 -5.39 -52.23
N PRO A 8 -19.27 -4.35 -51.74
CA PRO A 8 -18.21 -4.51 -50.74
C PRO A 8 -18.82 -4.61 -49.33
N SER A 9 -18.99 -5.81 -48.77
CA SER A 9 -19.49 -5.91 -47.39
C SER A 9 -19.23 -7.20 -46.61
N ASP A 10 -18.30 -8.07 -47.00
CA ASP A 10 -17.98 -9.22 -46.14
C ASP A 10 -16.52 -9.63 -46.27
N LEU A 11 -15.73 -9.20 -45.28
CA LEU A 11 -14.75 -10.02 -44.56
C LEU A 11 -14.24 -9.17 -43.38
N LYS A 12 -15.14 -8.90 -42.43
CA LYS A 12 -14.71 -8.56 -41.07
C LYS A 12 -14.22 -9.86 -40.44
N PRO A 13 -12.97 -9.98 -39.98
CA PRO A 13 -12.63 -11.07 -39.08
C PRO A 13 -13.44 -10.82 -37.80
N LYS A 14 -14.48 -11.62 -37.59
CA LYS A 14 -15.10 -11.79 -36.28
C LYS A 14 -14.09 -12.54 -35.42
N THR A 15 -13.10 -11.86 -34.86
CA THR A 15 -12.39 -12.37 -33.69
C THR A 15 -13.31 -12.19 -32.48
N SER A 16 -14.33 -13.05 -32.40
CA SER A 16 -15.03 -13.30 -31.15
C SER A 16 -14.05 -14.03 -30.23
N GLY A 17 -13.01 -13.33 -29.75
CA GLY A 17 -12.31 -13.76 -28.56
C GLY A 17 -13.36 -13.85 -27.47
N SER A 18 -13.50 -15.03 -26.85
CA SER A 18 -14.47 -15.26 -25.79
C SER A 18 -14.39 -14.10 -24.80
N LYS A 19 -15.50 -13.37 -24.65
CA LYS A 19 -15.61 -12.30 -23.66
C LYS A 19 -15.40 -12.93 -22.30
N VAL A 20 -14.42 -12.42 -21.55
CA VAL A 20 -14.18 -12.89 -20.18
C VAL A 20 -15.48 -12.70 -19.40
N SER A 21 -15.85 -13.70 -18.61
CA SER A 21 -17.05 -13.65 -17.78
C SER A 21 -16.73 -14.21 -16.42
N ALA A 22 -16.87 -13.39 -15.38
CA ALA A 22 -16.57 -13.79 -14.01
C ALA A 22 -17.51 -13.12 -13.00
N THR A 23 -17.52 -13.66 -11.77
CA THR A 23 -18.16 -13.08 -10.58
C THR A 23 -17.17 -12.96 -9.42
N GLY A 24 -17.61 -12.34 -8.32
CA GLY A 24 -16.77 -12.11 -7.14
C GLY A 24 -16.40 -10.63 -6.95
N GLY A 25 -16.23 -10.24 -5.68
CA GLY A 25 -16.00 -8.84 -5.30
C GLY A 25 -17.19 -7.93 -5.62
N THR A 26 -16.99 -6.63 -5.50
CA THR A 26 -17.92 -5.62 -6.00
C THR A 26 -17.69 -5.42 -7.49
N ILE A 27 -18.74 -5.58 -8.29
CA ILE A 27 -18.68 -5.49 -9.76
C ILE A 27 -19.21 -4.13 -10.21
N THR A 28 -18.43 -3.41 -11.01
CA THR A 28 -18.84 -2.18 -11.69
C THR A 28 -18.48 -2.25 -13.17
N THR A 29 -19.03 -1.34 -13.97
CA THR A 29 -18.68 -1.19 -15.39
C THR A 29 -18.28 0.24 -15.70
N PHE A 30 -17.24 0.41 -16.51
CA PHE A 30 -16.78 1.72 -16.96
C PHE A 30 -16.06 1.61 -18.31
N GLY A 31 -16.41 2.46 -19.28
CA GLY A 31 -15.69 2.54 -20.56
C GLY A 31 -15.63 1.22 -21.36
N GLY A 32 -16.65 0.36 -21.24
CA GLY A 32 -16.69 -0.97 -21.88
C GLY A 32 -15.95 -2.08 -21.13
N TYR A 33 -15.46 -1.80 -19.92
CA TYR A 33 -14.82 -2.80 -19.07
C TYR A 33 -15.71 -3.19 -17.90
N LYS A 34 -15.60 -4.45 -17.48
CA LYS A 34 -16.10 -4.96 -16.20
C LYS A 34 -14.96 -4.97 -15.19
N ILE A 35 -15.21 -4.43 -14.00
CA ILE A 35 -14.22 -4.23 -12.94
C ILE A 35 -14.70 -4.95 -11.69
N HIS A 36 -13.86 -5.81 -11.14
CA HIS A 36 -14.06 -6.52 -9.89
C HIS A 36 -13.15 -5.93 -8.83
N THR A 37 -13.73 -5.42 -7.75
CA THR A 37 -12.98 -4.84 -6.63
C THR A 37 -13.17 -5.68 -5.37
N PHE A 38 -12.07 -6.11 -4.77
CA PHE A 38 -12.03 -6.85 -3.52
C PHE A 38 -11.41 -5.98 -2.43
N THR A 39 -12.24 -5.56 -1.46
CA THR A 39 -11.83 -4.91 -0.21
C THR A 39 -11.82 -5.88 0.97
N THR A 40 -12.31 -7.10 0.75
CA THR A 40 -12.24 -8.26 1.64
C THR A 40 -11.86 -9.49 0.82
N SER A 41 -11.25 -10.49 1.47
CA SER A 41 -10.90 -11.76 0.82
C SER A 41 -12.14 -12.49 0.30
N GLY A 42 -11.96 -13.26 -0.78
CA GLY A 42 -13.02 -14.00 -1.45
C GLY A 42 -12.48 -14.80 -2.62
N SER A 43 -13.28 -14.98 -3.66
CA SER A 43 -12.87 -15.64 -4.89
C SER A 43 -13.28 -14.84 -6.12
N PHE A 44 -12.48 -14.97 -7.18
CA PHE A 44 -12.79 -14.52 -8.52
C PHE A 44 -13.17 -15.75 -9.34
N GLU A 45 -14.46 -15.88 -9.64
CA GLU A 45 -15.05 -17.08 -10.24
C GLU A 45 -15.20 -16.89 -11.75
N VAL A 46 -14.32 -17.50 -12.53
CA VAL A 46 -14.23 -17.35 -13.98
C VAL A 46 -15.08 -18.42 -14.68
N SER A 47 -16.11 -17.98 -15.38
CA SER A 47 -17.00 -18.81 -16.20
C SER A 47 -16.60 -18.85 -17.68
N ALA A 48 -15.86 -17.83 -18.15
CA ALA A 48 -15.21 -17.81 -19.46
C ALA A 48 -13.86 -17.10 -19.32
N GLY A 49 -12.77 -17.82 -19.68
CA GLY A 49 -11.40 -17.34 -19.58
C GLY A 49 -10.99 -16.31 -20.63
N GLY A 50 -9.83 -15.69 -20.44
CA GLY A 50 -9.25 -14.69 -21.33
C GLY A 50 -8.32 -13.72 -20.62
N ASN A 51 -8.01 -12.59 -21.26
CA ASN A 51 -7.06 -11.62 -20.72
C ASN A 51 -7.71 -10.66 -19.74
N ILE A 52 -7.04 -10.44 -18.61
CA ILE A 52 -7.39 -9.48 -17.57
C ILE A 52 -6.25 -8.50 -17.33
N GLU A 53 -6.58 -7.32 -16.80
CA GLU A 53 -5.68 -6.40 -16.13
C GLU A 53 -5.90 -6.50 -14.62
N PHE A 54 -4.86 -6.29 -13.83
CA PHE A 54 -4.98 -6.29 -12.37
C PHE A 54 -4.17 -5.18 -11.70
N LEU A 55 -4.61 -4.83 -10.49
CA LEU A 55 -3.89 -4.06 -9.49
C LEU A 55 -4.03 -4.79 -8.14
N VAL A 56 -2.91 -5.14 -7.52
CA VAL A 56 -2.86 -5.79 -6.20
C VAL A 56 -2.04 -4.88 -5.28
N VAL A 57 -2.62 -4.48 -4.15
CA VAL A 57 -1.96 -3.67 -3.14
C VAL A 57 -1.99 -4.39 -1.81
N GLY A 58 -0.83 -4.61 -1.19
CA GLY A 58 -0.73 -5.17 0.16
C GLY A 58 -1.33 -4.23 1.23
N GLY A 59 -1.57 -4.74 2.44
CA GLY A 59 -1.90 -3.87 3.57
C GLY A 59 -0.70 -3.00 3.97
N GLY A 60 -0.95 -1.79 4.44
CA GLY A 60 0.10 -0.89 4.95
C GLY A 60 0.56 -1.29 6.36
N GLY A 61 1.80 -0.97 6.70
CA GLY A 61 2.34 -1.16 8.06
C GLY A 61 1.82 -0.12 9.05
N GLY A 62 1.81 -0.47 10.33
CA GLY A 62 1.48 0.46 11.41
C GLY A 62 2.63 1.43 11.70
N GLY A 63 2.31 2.65 12.12
CA GLY A 63 3.30 3.62 12.60
C GLY A 63 3.83 3.27 13.99
N GLY A 64 5.07 3.68 14.27
CA GLY A 64 5.70 3.46 15.56
C GLY A 64 5.00 4.21 16.70
N GLY A 65 4.85 3.54 17.84
CA GLY A 65 4.41 4.14 19.11
C GLY A 65 5.59 4.59 19.97
N ARG A 66 5.31 5.20 21.13
CA ARG A 66 6.40 5.83 21.89
C ARG A 66 6.27 5.86 23.42
N GLN A 67 7.42 5.73 24.09
CA GLN A 67 7.59 5.70 25.55
C GLN A 67 8.44 6.85 26.18
N SER A 68 8.93 7.86 25.41
CA SER A 68 9.83 8.94 25.94
C SER A 68 9.53 10.33 25.28
N GLY A 69 10.49 11.28 25.05
CA GLY A 69 10.35 12.62 24.36
C GLY A 69 10.81 12.91 22.86
N VAL A 70 11.37 11.97 22.08
CA VAL A 70 11.66 11.87 20.62
C VAL A 70 10.49 11.56 19.61
N GLY A 71 10.75 11.36 18.32
CA GLY A 71 9.73 10.96 17.30
C GLY A 71 9.77 9.47 16.94
N ALA A 72 8.63 8.86 16.60
CA ALA A 72 8.53 7.51 16.04
C ALA A 72 8.28 7.52 14.52
N GLY A 73 8.76 6.49 13.83
CA GLY A 73 8.71 6.40 12.37
C GLY A 73 7.32 6.10 11.81
N GLY A 74 7.06 6.57 10.60
CA GLY A 74 5.84 6.23 9.85
C GLY A 74 5.87 4.80 9.34
N GLY A 75 4.71 4.14 9.23
CA GLY A 75 4.58 2.82 8.60
C GLY A 75 4.76 2.92 7.08
N GLY A 76 5.40 1.92 6.48
CA GLY A 76 5.51 1.77 5.04
C GLY A 76 4.18 1.37 4.42
N ALA A 77 3.94 1.77 3.17
CA ALA A 77 2.81 1.29 2.40
C ALA A 77 2.92 -0.20 2.05
N GLY A 78 1.79 -0.83 1.72
CA GLY A 78 1.79 -2.11 1.03
C GLY A 78 2.54 -2.02 -0.30
N GLY A 79 3.08 -3.14 -0.76
CA GLY A 79 3.60 -3.27 -2.11
C GLY A 79 2.47 -3.11 -3.12
N LEU A 80 2.78 -2.59 -4.30
CA LEU A 80 1.84 -2.42 -5.40
C LEU A 80 2.34 -3.17 -6.63
N LEU A 81 1.49 -4.04 -7.16
CA LEU A 81 1.71 -4.74 -8.42
C LEU A 81 0.55 -4.45 -9.38
N ALA A 82 0.88 -4.05 -10.59
CA ALA A 82 -0.07 -3.90 -11.68
C ALA A 82 0.43 -4.62 -12.93
N GLY A 83 -0.48 -5.18 -13.71
CA GLY A 83 -0.10 -5.93 -14.90
C GLY A 83 -1.28 -6.57 -15.62
N THR A 84 -0.97 -7.48 -16.52
CA THR A 84 -1.93 -8.30 -17.25
C THR A 84 -1.70 -9.78 -16.98
N ALA A 85 -2.75 -10.59 -17.09
CA ALA A 85 -2.67 -12.03 -16.99
C ALA A 85 -3.75 -12.68 -17.88
N THR A 86 -3.53 -13.94 -18.26
CA THR A 86 -4.57 -14.78 -18.87
C THR A 86 -5.14 -15.68 -17.79
N VAL A 87 -6.47 -15.75 -17.70
CA VAL A 87 -7.19 -16.61 -16.76
C VAL A 87 -7.98 -17.67 -17.51
N GLU A 88 -8.03 -18.87 -16.95
CA GLU A 88 -8.87 -19.97 -17.43
C GLU A 88 -10.16 -20.04 -16.62
N THR A 89 -11.09 -20.89 -17.04
CA THR A 89 -12.30 -21.18 -16.26
C THR A 89 -11.94 -21.84 -14.92
N GLY A 90 -12.61 -21.44 -13.85
CA GLY A 90 -12.36 -21.91 -12.50
C GLY A 90 -12.40 -20.81 -11.45
N SER A 91 -11.98 -21.15 -10.23
CA SER A 91 -11.96 -20.24 -9.09
C SER A 91 -10.53 -19.82 -8.77
N LEU A 92 -10.29 -18.51 -8.72
CA LEU A 92 -9.04 -17.94 -8.21
C LEU A 92 -9.30 -17.35 -6.82
N ALA A 93 -8.59 -17.87 -5.81
CA ALA A 93 -8.67 -17.31 -4.46
C ALA A 93 -8.05 -15.90 -4.43
N ILE A 94 -8.77 -14.98 -3.79
CA ILE A 94 -8.35 -13.59 -3.59
C ILE A 94 -8.14 -13.35 -2.09
N THR A 95 -6.93 -12.95 -1.71
CA THR A 95 -6.62 -12.52 -0.35
C THR A 95 -6.41 -11.01 -0.34
N VAL A 96 -7.09 -10.32 0.57
CA VAL A 96 -6.86 -8.90 0.83
C VAL A 96 -6.09 -8.77 2.16
N GLY A 97 -4.90 -8.18 2.09
CA GLY A 97 -4.05 -7.97 3.24
C GLY A 97 -4.65 -6.99 4.24
N ALA A 98 -4.68 -7.37 5.52
CA ALA A 98 -5.05 -6.45 6.59
C ALA A 98 -3.97 -5.37 6.78
N GLY A 99 -4.35 -4.21 7.30
CA GLY A 99 -3.38 -3.22 7.77
C GLY A 99 -2.67 -3.67 9.05
N GLY A 100 -1.41 -3.27 9.21
CA GLY A 100 -0.62 -3.53 10.40
C GLY A 100 -1.13 -2.77 11.62
N ASN A 101 -1.03 -3.37 12.81
CA ASN A 101 -1.42 -2.71 14.05
C ASN A 101 -0.49 -1.53 14.38
N ALA A 102 -1.04 -0.51 15.03
CA ALA A 102 -0.25 0.58 15.59
C ALA A 102 0.75 0.05 16.62
N GLY A 103 1.95 0.64 16.66
CA GLY A 103 2.88 0.42 17.76
C GLY A 103 2.36 1.08 19.05
N ASN A 104 2.57 0.46 20.20
CA ASN A 104 2.21 1.01 21.51
C ASN A 104 3.28 0.67 22.56
N THR A 105 3.11 1.14 23.79
CA THR A 105 3.88 0.73 24.97
C THR A 105 3.95 -0.80 25.06
N GLY A 106 5.13 -1.38 24.83
CA GLY A 106 5.37 -2.83 24.90
C GLY A 106 4.80 -3.65 23.73
N VAL A 107 4.24 -3.00 22.70
CA VAL A 107 3.70 -3.66 21.51
C VAL A 107 4.35 -3.04 20.27
N PRO A 108 5.26 -3.74 19.57
CA PRO A 108 5.85 -3.21 18.35
C PRO A 108 4.78 -3.01 17.27
N PRO A 109 4.97 -2.04 16.37
CA PRO A 109 4.09 -1.86 15.21
C PRO A 109 4.16 -3.08 14.30
N GLY A 110 2.99 -3.48 13.79
CA GLY A 110 2.88 -4.62 12.88
C GLY A 110 3.15 -4.25 11.44
N ASN A 111 3.72 -5.21 10.70
CA ASN A 111 3.71 -5.17 9.24
C ASN A 111 2.28 -5.40 8.73
N GLY A 112 1.98 -4.88 7.54
CA GLY A 112 0.75 -5.19 6.83
C GLY A 112 0.71 -6.64 6.34
N GLY A 113 -0.48 -7.14 6.07
CA GLY A 113 -0.68 -8.45 5.42
C GLY A 113 -0.50 -8.37 3.91
N ASN A 114 -0.13 -9.49 3.30
CA ASN A 114 -0.02 -9.59 1.84
C ASN A 114 -1.41 -9.63 1.19
N SER A 115 -1.52 -9.03 0.00
CA SER A 115 -2.68 -9.23 -0.89
C SER A 115 -2.27 -10.15 -2.05
N VAL A 116 -3.17 -11.04 -2.45
CA VAL A 116 -2.82 -12.13 -3.37
C VAL A 116 -3.96 -12.38 -4.36
N ILE A 117 -3.60 -12.52 -5.63
CA ILE A 117 -4.39 -13.27 -6.63
C ILE A 117 -3.68 -14.61 -6.81
N ALA A 118 -4.31 -15.71 -6.40
CA ALA A 118 -3.68 -17.02 -6.37
C ALA A 118 -3.07 -17.39 -7.73
N GLY A 119 -1.78 -17.73 -7.74
CA GLY A 119 -1.05 -18.11 -8.95
C GLY A 119 -0.66 -16.96 -9.90
N ILE A 120 -1.06 -15.71 -9.60
CA ILE A 120 -0.84 -14.56 -10.50
C ILE A 120 0.06 -13.50 -9.86
N ALA A 121 -0.27 -13.01 -8.67
CA ALA A 121 0.44 -11.89 -8.06
C ALA A 121 0.37 -11.91 -6.54
N ILE A 122 1.48 -11.54 -5.89
CA ILE A 122 1.60 -11.39 -4.43
C ILE A 122 2.17 -10.00 -4.16
N ALA A 123 1.32 -9.11 -3.65
CA ALA A 123 1.73 -7.81 -3.16
C ALA A 123 2.07 -7.90 -1.68
N VAL A 124 3.33 -7.65 -1.33
CA VAL A 124 3.83 -7.81 0.05
C VAL A 124 3.26 -6.70 0.94
N GLY A 125 2.90 -7.00 2.18
CA GLY A 125 2.45 -5.99 3.14
C GLY A 125 3.57 -5.03 3.56
N GLY A 126 3.21 -3.80 3.94
CA GLY A 126 4.14 -2.73 4.29
C GLY A 126 4.83 -2.94 5.63
N GLY A 127 6.05 -2.42 5.77
CA GLY A 127 6.83 -2.51 6.99
C GLY A 127 6.30 -1.59 8.10
N GLY A 128 6.26 -2.07 9.34
CA GLY A 128 5.98 -1.25 10.52
C GLY A 128 7.04 -0.15 10.74
N GLY A 129 6.62 1.00 11.27
CA GLY A 129 7.52 2.12 11.58
C GLY A 129 8.43 1.85 12.79
N GLY A 130 9.51 2.60 12.91
CA GLY A 130 10.46 2.48 14.02
C GLY A 130 9.90 2.99 15.35
N GLN A 131 10.14 2.24 16.43
CA GLN A 131 9.76 2.60 17.80
C GLN A 131 10.96 2.63 18.74
N TYR A 132 11.11 3.73 19.50
CA TYR A 132 12.14 3.85 20.52
C TYR A 132 11.70 3.27 21.87
N GLY A 133 12.48 2.33 22.44
CA GLY A 133 12.50 2.03 23.87
C GLY A 133 11.81 0.74 24.37
N THR A 134 11.49 -0.24 23.53
CA THR A 134 10.88 -1.48 24.03
C THR A 134 11.91 -2.45 24.62
N SER A 135 11.91 -2.63 25.95
CA SER A 135 12.72 -3.63 26.66
C SER A 135 12.29 -5.08 26.39
N VAL A 136 11.34 -5.31 25.49
CA VAL A 136 10.79 -6.64 25.17
C VAL A 136 10.72 -6.80 23.66
N GLY A 137 11.61 -7.62 23.10
CA GLY A 137 11.28 -8.39 21.89
C GLY A 137 11.47 -7.75 20.51
N GLY A 138 12.44 -6.86 20.30
CA GLY A 138 13.05 -6.70 18.97
C GLY A 138 12.48 -5.58 18.10
N ASN A 139 13.05 -4.40 18.27
CA ASN A 139 13.60 -3.53 17.21
C ASN A 139 13.94 -2.24 17.95
N ASN A 140 15.24 -2.02 18.17
CA ASN A 140 15.73 -0.85 18.90
C ASN A 140 15.56 0.41 18.03
N GLY A 141 14.38 0.68 17.48
CA GLY A 141 14.09 1.88 16.71
C GLY A 141 14.05 1.76 15.19
N ALA A 142 14.55 0.67 14.61
CA ALA A 142 14.57 0.49 13.16
C ALA A 142 13.16 0.35 12.59
N GLY A 143 12.93 0.92 11.40
CA GLY A 143 11.76 0.59 10.59
C GLY A 143 11.87 -0.84 10.07
N ASN A 144 10.74 -1.54 9.94
CA ASN A 144 10.71 -2.90 9.40
C ASN A 144 10.72 -2.87 7.87
N ASP A 145 11.29 -3.90 7.27
CA ASP A 145 11.17 -4.15 5.83
C ASP A 145 9.74 -4.59 5.48
N GLY A 146 9.35 -4.38 4.23
CA GLY A 146 8.06 -4.81 3.69
C GLY A 146 7.93 -4.55 2.20
N GLY A 147 6.70 -4.54 1.68
CA GLY A 147 6.41 -4.11 0.32
C GLY A 147 6.98 -2.71 0.06
N SER A 148 6.64 -1.75 0.93
CA SER A 148 7.44 -0.56 1.18
C SER A 148 7.96 -0.57 2.62
N GLY A 149 9.16 -0.02 2.84
CA GLY A 149 9.83 -0.03 4.13
C GLY A 149 9.28 1.00 5.13
N GLY A 150 9.29 0.67 6.42
CA GLY A 150 8.94 1.61 7.50
C GLY A 150 10.01 2.68 7.72
N GLY A 151 9.61 3.85 8.21
CA GLY A 151 10.55 4.90 8.61
C GLY A 151 11.24 4.57 9.93
N GLY A 152 12.51 4.97 10.09
CA GLY A 152 13.25 4.78 11.34
C GLY A 152 12.82 5.77 12.43
N THR A 153 12.94 5.38 13.71
CA THR A 153 12.77 6.31 14.85
C THR A 153 13.99 7.22 15.00
N TRP A 154 13.92 8.22 15.87
CA TRP A 154 15.09 9.01 16.25
C TRP A 154 16.22 8.13 16.83
N GLY A 155 17.43 8.28 16.30
CA GLY A 155 18.64 7.58 16.77
C GLY A 155 19.68 7.44 15.67
N ALA A 156 20.95 7.22 16.04
CA ALA A 156 21.99 6.86 15.07
C ALA A 156 21.82 5.39 14.68
N PRO A 157 22.35 4.95 13.52
CA PRO A 157 22.43 3.53 13.21
C PRO A 157 23.02 2.73 14.38
N PRO A 158 22.46 1.55 14.70
CA PRO A 158 21.38 0.85 13.99
C PRO A 158 19.95 1.25 14.42
N ILE A 159 19.79 2.23 15.30
CA ILE A 159 18.49 2.61 15.89
C ILE A 159 17.62 3.39 14.89
N GLY A 160 18.18 4.38 14.20
CA GLY A 160 17.43 5.20 13.25
C GLY A 160 17.34 4.66 11.84
N THR A 161 17.67 3.38 11.61
CA THR A 161 17.67 2.83 10.24
C THR A 161 16.25 2.70 9.70
N ARG A 162 16.08 3.06 8.43
CA ARG A 162 14.85 2.78 7.68
C ARG A 162 14.69 1.28 7.46
N GLY A 163 13.46 0.86 7.23
CA GLY A 163 13.18 -0.40 6.55
C GLY A 163 13.33 -0.24 5.04
N GLU A 164 13.65 -1.34 4.37
CA GLU A 164 13.79 -1.43 2.92
C GLU A 164 12.47 -1.89 2.27
N GLY A 165 12.28 -1.47 1.01
CA GLY A 165 11.18 -1.93 0.18
C GLY A 165 11.51 -3.24 -0.54
N THR A 166 10.50 -4.01 -0.91
CA THR A 166 10.68 -5.26 -1.65
C THR A 166 10.68 -5.00 -3.16
N GLY A 167 11.86 -5.05 -3.78
CA GLY A 167 12.02 -5.02 -5.23
C GLY A 167 11.30 -3.85 -5.90
N ALA A 168 10.54 -4.13 -6.97
CA ALA A 168 9.81 -3.11 -7.74
C ALA A 168 8.41 -2.75 -7.17
N GLN A 169 8.02 -3.29 -6.01
CA GLN A 169 6.67 -3.10 -5.46
C GLN A 169 6.56 -1.90 -4.52
N GLY A 170 7.69 -1.39 -4.03
CA GLY A 170 7.71 -0.26 -3.11
C GLY A 170 9.12 0.20 -2.80
N ASN A 171 9.21 1.31 -2.08
CA ASN A 171 10.47 1.98 -1.78
C ASN A 171 10.82 1.87 -0.30
N ALA A 172 12.07 2.16 0.01
CA ALA A 172 12.54 2.24 1.39
C ALA A 172 11.86 3.39 2.16
N GLY A 173 11.82 3.26 3.49
CA GLY A 173 11.45 4.37 4.37
C GLY A 173 12.53 5.44 4.44
N GLY A 174 12.30 6.47 5.23
CA GLY A 174 13.33 7.43 5.65
C GLY A 174 14.02 6.98 6.92
N ALA A 175 15.31 7.26 7.05
CA ALA A 175 16.03 7.09 8.30
C ALA A 175 15.62 8.17 9.31
N GLY A 176 15.57 7.86 10.59
CA GLY A 176 15.53 8.91 11.62
C GLY A 176 16.92 9.54 11.81
N GLN A 177 16.97 10.70 12.46
CA GLN A 177 18.24 11.42 12.67
C GLN A 177 18.45 11.84 14.13
N ILE A 178 19.71 11.84 14.59
CA ILE A 178 20.10 12.51 15.85
C ILE A 178 20.29 14.00 15.57
N THR A 179 19.18 14.72 15.46
CA THR A 179 19.18 16.17 15.29
C THR A 179 18.23 16.82 16.30
N THR A 180 18.37 18.14 16.45
CA THR A 180 17.42 18.97 17.18
C THR A 180 16.57 19.73 16.15
N PRO A 181 15.23 19.60 16.17
CA PRO A 181 14.43 18.77 17.07
C PRO A 181 14.51 17.28 16.75
N ASN A 182 14.16 16.43 17.73
CA ASN A 182 14.19 14.98 17.57
C ASN A 182 13.13 14.52 16.55
N VAL A 183 13.55 13.94 15.42
CA VAL A 183 12.68 13.62 14.28
C VAL A 183 12.89 12.20 13.78
N ALA A 184 11.80 11.60 13.32
CA ALA A 184 11.76 10.27 12.74
C ALA A 184 11.50 10.32 11.23
N GLY A 185 11.89 9.27 10.51
CA GLY A 185 11.66 9.17 9.08
C GLY A 185 10.21 8.80 8.73
N GLY A 186 9.77 9.21 7.54
CA GLY A 186 8.51 8.76 6.94
C GLY A 186 8.62 7.33 6.40
N GLY A 187 7.50 6.63 6.30
CA GLY A 187 7.44 5.33 5.62
C GLY A 187 7.54 5.49 4.10
N GLY A 188 8.08 4.47 3.41
CA GLY A 188 8.12 4.42 1.95
C GLY A 188 6.74 4.25 1.34
N GLY A 189 6.54 4.80 0.15
CA GLY A 189 5.38 4.53 -0.69
C GLY A 189 5.78 3.75 -1.94
N ALA A 190 4.79 3.36 -2.74
CA ALA A 190 5.05 2.65 -4.00
C ALA A 190 5.75 3.53 -5.07
N GLY A 191 5.56 4.85 -5.01
CA GLY A 191 6.07 5.80 -6.01
C GLY A 191 7.30 6.59 -5.57
N ALA A 192 7.59 6.68 -4.27
CA ALA A 192 8.78 7.34 -3.75
C ALA A 192 9.18 6.79 -2.38
N ALA A 193 10.47 6.93 -2.04
CA ALA A 193 10.97 6.68 -0.70
C ALA A 193 10.38 7.66 0.33
N GLY A 194 10.36 7.25 1.60
CA GLY A 194 10.01 8.13 2.71
C GLY A 194 11.08 9.19 2.96
N ALA A 195 10.70 10.36 3.47
CA ALA A 195 11.66 11.40 3.81
C ALA A 195 12.44 11.02 5.07
N ASP A 196 13.76 11.23 5.04
CA ASP A 196 14.63 11.15 6.22
C ASP A 196 14.24 12.19 7.28
N GLY A 197 14.66 11.94 8.52
CA GLY A 197 14.36 12.72 9.71
C GLY A 197 14.73 14.20 9.58
N ALA A 198 13.72 15.01 9.27
CA ALA A 198 13.64 16.46 9.41
C ALA A 198 12.28 16.87 10.00
N ALA A 199 12.10 18.14 10.36
CA ALA A 199 10.79 18.65 10.78
C ALA A 199 9.77 18.42 9.64
N GLY A 200 8.69 17.66 9.91
CA GLY A 200 7.68 17.34 8.90
C GLY A 200 8.04 16.21 7.92
N SER A 201 8.86 15.23 8.32
CA SER A 201 9.28 14.08 7.50
C SER A 201 8.10 13.32 6.87
N ALA A 202 7.81 13.62 5.60
CA ALA A 202 6.65 13.08 4.90
C ALA A 202 6.84 11.59 4.54
N GLY A 203 5.71 10.88 4.47
CA GLY A 203 5.67 9.55 3.86
C GLY A 203 5.86 9.63 2.34
N GLY A 204 6.46 8.59 1.77
CA GLY A 204 6.65 8.48 0.33
C GLY A 204 5.32 8.39 -0.42
N ALA A 205 5.24 9.06 -1.57
CA ALA A 205 4.03 9.01 -2.40
C ALA A 205 3.77 7.59 -2.92
N GLY A 206 2.50 7.24 -3.06
CA GLY A 206 2.04 6.05 -3.75
C GLY A 206 2.07 6.20 -5.28
N LEU A 207 1.56 5.21 -5.99
CA LEU A 207 1.40 5.25 -7.45
C LEU A 207 -0.05 5.48 -7.84
N GLN A 208 -0.24 6.22 -8.92
CA GLN A 208 -1.55 6.45 -9.51
C GLN A 208 -1.92 5.31 -10.46
N SER A 209 -3.17 4.86 -10.39
CA SER A 209 -3.74 3.90 -11.33
C SER A 209 -5.13 4.34 -11.78
N SER A 210 -5.41 4.14 -13.07
CA SER A 210 -6.73 4.37 -13.68
C SER A 210 -7.49 3.06 -13.92
N ILE A 211 -7.14 1.98 -13.19
CA ILE A 211 -7.74 0.67 -13.38
C ILE A 211 -9.27 0.69 -13.15
N THR A 212 -9.76 1.56 -12.28
CA THR A 212 -11.21 1.76 -12.03
C THR A 212 -11.89 2.72 -13.01
N GLY A 213 -11.15 3.29 -13.96
CA GLY A 213 -11.62 4.33 -14.88
C GLY A 213 -11.33 5.76 -14.43
N THR A 214 -11.01 5.98 -13.15
CA THR A 214 -10.61 7.29 -12.60
C THR A 214 -9.22 7.21 -11.97
N PRO A 215 -8.32 8.18 -12.24
CA PRO A 215 -6.98 8.17 -11.67
C PRO A 215 -7.03 8.26 -10.13
N THR A 216 -6.59 7.21 -9.46
CA THR A 216 -6.59 7.10 -8.00
C THR A 216 -5.21 6.68 -7.51
N TYR A 217 -4.72 7.28 -6.42
CA TYR A 217 -3.44 6.89 -5.82
C TYR A 217 -3.64 5.74 -4.83
N TYR A 218 -2.67 4.83 -4.80
CA TYR A 218 -2.60 3.70 -3.87
C TYR A 218 -1.19 3.57 -3.30
N ALA A 219 -1.08 2.94 -2.13
CA ALA A 219 0.17 2.62 -1.46
C ALA A 219 1.03 3.87 -1.09
N GLY A 220 0.41 4.85 -0.44
CA GLY A 220 1.11 5.99 0.16
C GLY A 220 1.69 5.67 1.55
N GLY A 221 2.95 6.02 1.81
CA GLY A 221 3.62 5.81 3.09
C GLY A 221 3.12 6.73 4.20
N GLY A 222 3.24 6.32 5.46
CA GLY A 222 2.87 7.15 6.62
C GLY A 222 3.93 8.22 6.94
N GLY A 223 3.51 9.38 7.44
CA GLY A 223 4.41 10.44 7.89
C GLY A 223 5.13 10.08 9.20
N GLY A 224 6.39 10.49 9.31
CA GLY A 224 7.17 10.40 10.55
C GLY A 224 6.70 11.40 11.59
N ALA A 225 6.81 11.05 12.87
CA ALA A 225 6.50 11.98 13.94
C ALA A 225 7.62 12.97 14.20
N ALA A 226 7.23 14.14 14.73
CA ALA A 226 8.16 15.14 15.24
C ALA A 226 8.04 15.25 16.77
N GLN A 227 9.08 15.79 17.40
CA GLN A 227 9.05 16.18 18.81
C GLN A 227 7.89 17.14 19.11
N THR A 228 7.38 17.08 20.35
CA THR A 228 6.38 18.02 20.88
C THR A 228 6.75 19.48 20.58
N GLY A 229 5.80 20.21 19.97
CA GLY A 229 6.00 21.59 19.52
C GLY A 229 6.21 21.75 18.01
N ASN A 230 6.44 20.66 17.27
CA ASN A 230 6.54 20.67 15.80
C ASN A 230 5.44 19.83 15.15
N PRO A 231 4.99 20.15 13.93
CA PRO A 231 4.08 19.30 13.18
C PRO A 231 4.79 18.02 12.74
N GLY A 232 4.08 16.89 12.79
CA GLY A 232 4.54 15.65 12.16
C GLY A 232 4.47 15.75 10.63
N GLY A 233 5.08 14.79 9.95
CA GLY A 233 5.07 14.74 8.50
C GLY A 233 3.71 14.37 7.91
N ALA A 234 3.42 14.89 6.72
CA ALA A 234 2.26 14.46 5.96
C ALA A 234 2.36 12.99 5.56
N GLY A 235 1.22 12.31 5.43
CA GLY A 235 1.18 11.02 4.76
C GLY A 235 1.34 11.18 3.24
N GLY A 236 1.89 10.17 2.59
CA GLY A 236 2.03 10.13 1.14
C GLY A 236 0.68 10.00 0.44
N ALA A 237 0.60 10.53 -0.79
CA ALA A 237 -0.56 10.34 -1.66
C ALA A 237 -0.86 8.85 -1.83
N GLY A 238 -2.14 8.47 -1.80
CA GLY A 238 -2.54 7.06 -1.78
C GLY A 238 -2.78 6.49 -0.38
N GLY A 239 -3.23 7.37 0.53
CA GLY A 239 -3.82 6.96 1.80
C GLY A 239 -2.86 6.87 2.98
N GLY A 240 -1.65 7.42 2.89
CA GLY A 240 -0.74 7.48 4.02
C GLY A 240 -1.30 8.31 5.17
N GLY A 241 -1.16 7.82 6.40
CA GLY A 241 -1.51 8.54 7.62
C GLY A 241 -0.45 9.58 7.97
N GLN A 242 -0.87 10.76 8.44
CA GLN A 242 0.05 11.81 8.89
C GLN A 242 0.68 11.46 10.25
N GLY A 243 1.94 11.84 10.45
CA GLY A 243 2.67 11.67 11.71
C GLY A 243 2.19 12.63 12.80
N GLY A 244 2.38 12.23 14.06
CA GLY A 244 2.02 13.01 15.24
C GLY A 244 3.05 14.08 15.61
N GLY A 245 2.58 15.11 16.33
CA GLY A 245 3.38 16.22 16.83
C GLY A 245 2.47 17.23 17.52
N THR A 246 2.43 18.46 17.03
CA THR A 246 1.33 19.42 17.31
C THR A 246 0.03 19.05 16.59
N ILE A 247 0.11 18.19 15.59
CA ILE A 247 -1.05 17.65 14.86
C ILE A 247 -1.38 16.23 15.33
N THR A 248 -2.65 15.87 15.25
CA THR A 248 -3.11 14.51 15.51
C THR A 248 -2.67 13.60 14.37
N ARG A 249 -2.00 12.51 14.71
CA ARG A 249 -1.65 11.45 13.76
C ARG A 249 -2.91 10.77 13.20
N THR A 250 -2.83 10.22 12.00
CA THR A 250 -3.96 9.53 11.37
C THR A 250 -3.58 8.12 10.94
N VAL A 251 -4.60 7.25 10.89
CA VAL A 251 -4.46 5.88 10.36
C VAL A 251 -4.31 5.93 8.84
N GLY A 252 -3.69 4.90 8.29
CA GLY A 252 -3.71 4.69 6.84
C GLY A 252 -5.15 4.49 6.35
N VAL A 253 -5.48 5.04 5.19
CA VAL A 253 -6.83 4.96 4.61
C VAL A 253 -7.12 3.51 4.23
N PRO A 254 -8.23 2.91 4.68
CA PRO A 254 -8.61 1.54 4.31
C PRO A 254 -8.70 1.37 2.79
N ASN A 255 -8.36 0.18 2.30
CA ASN A 255 -8.42 -0.23 0.89
C ASN A 255 -7.49 0.56 -0.04
N THR A 256 -6.42 1.12 0.51
CA THR A 256 -5.39 1.82 -0.26
C THR A 256 -4.00 1.22 -0.06
N GLY A 257 -3.82 0.35 0.94
CA GLY A 257 -2.50 -0.10 1.39
C GLY A 257 -1.68 1.00 2.07
N GLY A 258 -2.28 2.13 2.44
CA GLY A 258 -1.56 3.26 3.02
C GLY A 258 -0.95 2.95 4.40
N GLY A 259 0.27 3.43 4.66
CA GLY A 259 0.96 3.26 5.93
C GLY A 259 0.40 4.15 7.04
N GLY A 260 0.48 3.71 8.30
CA GLY A 260 0.03 4.50 9.46
C GLY A 260 1.03 5.57 9.90
N GLY A 261 0.55 6.70 10.42
CA GLY A 261 1.40 7.78 10.94
C GLY A 261 2.13 7.42 12.24
N GLY A 262 3.37 7.89 12.39
CA GLY A 262 4.17 7.72 13.61
C GLY A 262 3.63 8.56 14.79
N ALA A 263 4.00 8.18 16.02
CA ALA A 263 3.61 8.90 17.24
C ALA A 263 4.66 9.87 17.76
N ALA A 264 4.19 11.02 18.28
CA ALA A 264 4.96 11.88 19.18
C ALA A 264 4.91 11.34 20.64
N SER A 265 5.50 12.07 21.58
CA SER A 265 5.69 11.69 22.99
C SER A 265 4.47 11.03 23.65
N PHE A 266 4.70 9.88 24.30
CA PHE A 266 3.73 9.12 25.11
C PHE A 266 2.41 8.74 24.42
N ALA A 267 2.47 8.47 23.11
CA ALA A 267 1.31 8.02 22.35
C ALA A 267 1.59 6.73 21.58
N SER A 268 0.55 5.93 21.36
CA SER A 268 0.56 4.85 20.37
C SER A 268 0.74 5.43 18.97
N GLY A 269 1.23 4.67 18.00
CA GLY A 269 1.21 5.03 16.58
C GLY A 269 -0.20 5.03 16.02
N ALA A 270 -0.31 5.01 14.70
CA ALA A 270 -1.57 4.76 14.00
C ALA A 270 -1.47 3.47 13.17
N GLY A 271 -2.60 2.76 13.01
CA GLY A 271 -2.65 1.54 12.21
C GLY A 271 -2.51 1.83 10.71
N GLY A 272 -2.04 0.83 9.96
CA GLY A 272 -2.03 0.87 8.50
C GLY A 272 -3.42 0.60 7.89
N GLY A 273 -3.61 1.03 6.65
CA GLY A 273 -4.80 0.73 5.86
C GLY A 273 -4.76 -0.68 5.28
N SER A 274 -5.92 -1.30 5.11
CA SER A 274 -6.05 -2.57 4.37
C SER A 274 -5.60 -2.42 2.92
N GLY A 275 -5.15 -3.53 2.34
CA GLY A 275 -4.87 -3.65 0.92
C GLY A 275 -6.14 -3.67 0.07
N ILE A 276 -5.96 -3.87 -1.23
CA ILE A 276 -7.05 -3.96 -2.20
C ILE A 276 -6.60 -4.81 -3.38
N VAL A 277 -7.54 -5.55 -3.99
CA VAL A 277 -7.33 -6.24 -5.26
C VAL A 277 -8.37 -5.77 -6.26
N ILE A 278 -7.93 -5.35 -7.45
CA ILE A 278 -8.80 -4.93 -8.54
C ILE A 278 -8.43 -5.73 -9.78
N ILE A 279 -9.44 -6.32 -10.43
CA ILE A 279 -9.31 -7.04 -11.70
C ILE A 279 -10.24 -6.37 -12.71
N ARG A 280 -9.79 -6.17 -13.94
CA ARG A 280 -10.56 -5.56 -15.02
C ARG A 280 -10.43 -6.37 -16.31
N TYR A 281 -11.52 -6.47 -17.09
CA TYR A 281 -11.50 -7.03 -18.44
C TYR A 281 -12.56 -6.40 -19.34
N LEU A 282 -12.36 -6.50 -20.65
CA LEU A 282 -13.29 -5.97 -21.64
C LEU A 282 -14.59 -6.80 -21.64
N GLU A 283 -15.73 -6.12 -21.59
CA GLU A 283 -17.06 -6.75 -21.60
C GLU A 283 -17.48 -7.26 -22.98
#